data_AF-A0A535B3S8-F1
#
_entry.id   AF-A0A535B3S8-F1
#
_cell.length_a   1.000
_cell.length_b   1.000
_cell.length_c   1.000
_cell.angle_alpha   90.00
_cell.angle_beta   90.00
_cell.angle_gamma   90.00
#
_symmetry.space_group_name_H-M   'P 1'
#
loop_
_entity.id
_entity.type
_entity.pdbx_description
1 polymer ?
#
loop_
_entity_poly.entity_id
_entity_poly.type
_entity_poly.pdbx_seq_one_letter_code
_entity_poly.pdbx_strand_id
1 'polypeptide(L)'
;MLCAIRPERGPDARPHSARDRGVTRPAGDIPAQAPFLVADQVRDQRFLSQRRQRRLESPRTPPDRRSPSADRHRDDRDRFHDRGQLRPDPLGDNRRLRPLHRGFRPLAAASIAASREALARKALGPQRSRRRRTAPFLVAEAEQAITHPSALISRPLAFLAALAFCAILLTSCGGGNNGTPAPTATQSPATPAPSTPTPTPGLGSPQFEAARALQHVHALAVDIGIRAAGTDGEKRAADYIRAELAKDGYDTSLQPFPIQSFVDVKTSLDLLSPQQRSVDAAALGGSTSGSIEGALVAAGRGFPQEFPSGTTGSVVLIERGDIEFSDKVANATAAGAAGVIIYNNDPGSFTGQLTGGGRIPVAAISREDGQVLLDLINTGATTVRLTVETRTDTHDSQNVVAKPPGKQCRVVVGGHYDSVPAGPGANDNASGSATSIEMARAMAADGVYDPVCFVLFGSEELGLLGSAAYVRSLLPDDMAALKAMLNFDMLAVGDAWPLAGSQSVVTVAAQEADRLSIPHSIDYSRFATGGSDHASFINQGIPAMIFNCFCDTNYHSAGDRFEFVREDRLAQAGGLGMATVQALLAQ
;
A
#
# COMPACT_ATOMS: atom_id res chain seq x y z
N MET A 1 -5.85 -7.41 12.33
CA MET A 1 -5.80 -8.79 12.88
C MET A 1 -4.48 -8.91 13.64
N LEU A 2 -4.48 -9.40 14.89
CA LEU A 2 -3.34 -9.24 15.80
C LEU A 2 -2.17 -10.20 15.47
N CYS A 3 -0.95 -9.67 15.55
CA CYS A 3 0.30 -10.42 15.44
C CYS A 3 0.35 -11.51 16.52
N ALA A 4 0.30 -12.78 16.11
CA ALA A 4 0.35 -13.91 17.04
C ALA A 4 1.79 -14.15 17.50
N ILE A 5 2.19 -13.48 18.59
CA ILE A 5 3.49 -13.70 19.26
C ILE A 5 3.59 -15.20 19.63
N ARG A 6 4.48 -15.93 18.97
CA ARG A 6 4.87 -17.27 19.40
C ARG A 6 5.82 -17.13 20.59
N PRO A 7 5.52 -17.73 21.77
CA PRO A 7 6.49 -17.76 22.85
C PRO A 7 7.65 -18.69 22.47
N GLU A 8 8.89 -18.21 22.62
CA GLU A 8 10.08 -19.04 22.46
C GLU A 8 10.05 -20.24 23.43
N ARG A 9 10.43 -21.41 22.93
CA ARG A 9 10.74 -22.57 23.77
C ARG A 9 12.24 -22.71 23.87
N GLY A 10 12.78 -22.53 25.08
CA GLY A 10 14.16 -22.88 25.38
C GLY A 10 14.45 -24.38 25.16
N PRO A 11 15.73 -24.75 24.97
CA PRO A 11 16.11 -26.11 24.61
C PRO A 11 16.14 -27.02 25.83
N ASP A 12 15.48 -28.17 25.77
CA ASP A 12 15.85 -29.32 26.62
C ASP A 12 15.50 -30.68 26.00
N ALA A 13 16.01 -31.75 26.60
CA ALA A 13 16.52 -32.93 25.91
C ALA A 13 15.52 -34.00 25.39
N ARG A 14 16.12 -34.95 24.65
CA ARG A 14 15.59 -36.11 23.90
C ARG A 14 15.04 -37.25 24.82
N PRO A 15 14.74 -38.47 24.32
CA PRO A 15 13.58 -38.84 23.48
C PRO A 15 12.83 -40.08 24.04
N HIS A 16 11.55 -40.29 23.70
CA HIS A 16 10.94 -41.62 23.88
C HIS A 16 9.92 -42.02 22.81
N SER A 17 9.68 -43.33 22.75
CA SER A 17 9.24 -44.09 21.57
C SER A 17 7.73 -44.21 21.40
N ALA A 18 7.32 -44.27 20.12
CA ALA A 18 6.25 -45.10 19.56
C ALA A 18 5.10 -45.59 20.47
N ARG A 19 3.86 -45.27 20.07
CA ARG A 19 3.00 -46.31 19.45
C ARG A 19 1.77 -45.76 18.73
N ASP A 20 1.50 -46.42 17.62
CA ASP A 20 0.28 -46.43 16.83
C ASP A 20 -1.00 -46.67 17.65
N ARG A 21 -2.08 -45.98 17.26
CA ARG A 21 -3.50 -46.39 17.42
C ARG A 21 -4.41 -45.42 16.68
N GLY A 22 -4.97 -45.86 15.55
CA GLY A 22 -6.03 -45.14 14.86
C GLY A 22 -7.36 -45.13 15.61
N VAL A 23 -8.13 -44.05 15.45
CA VAL A 23 -9.57 -43.99 15.76
C VAL A 23 -10.28 -43.25 14.63
N THR A 24 -11.24 -43.93 14.00
CA THR A 24 -12.15 -43.37 13.00
C THR A 24 -13.24 -42.52 13.67
N ARG A 25 -13.67 -41.42 13.02
CA ARG A 25 -15.01 -40.81 13.16
C ARG A 25 -15.26 -39.83 11.98
N PRO A 26 -16.51 -39.40 11.71
CA PRO A 26 -17.01 -39.40 10.33
C PRO A 26 -17.35 -38.00 9.78
N ALA A 27 -17.80 -37.98 8.53
CA ALA A 27 -18.30 -36.79 7.83
C ALA A 27 -19.44 -36.09 8.60
N GLY A 28 -19.48 -34.76 8.45
CA GLY A 28 -20.60 -33.90 8.82
C GLY A 28 -20.74 -32.81 7.75
N ASP A 29 -21.96 -32.62 7.26
CA ASP A 29 -22.25 -31.82 6.07
C ASP A 29 -22.07 -30.31 6.28
N ILE A 30 -21.57 -29.63 5.24
CA ILE A 30 -21.55 -28.16 5.14
C ILE A 30 -22.67 -27.75 4.16
N PRO A 31 -23.69 -26.99 4.58
CA PRO A 31 -24.68 -26.46 3.67
C PRO A 31 -24.09 -25.26 2.89
N ALA A 32 -24.09 -25.36 1.56
CA ALA A 32 -23.70 -24.27 0.68
C ALA A 32 -24.68 -23.08 0.78
N GLN A 33 -24.15 -21.86 0.73
CA GLN A 33 -24.94 -20.65 0.48
C GLN A 33 -24.62 -20.12 -0.93
N ALA A 34 -25.68 -19.78 -1.67
CA ALA A 34 -25.63 -19.32 -3.05
C ALA A 34 -25.22 -17.83 -3.14
N PRO A 35 -24.63 -17.38 -4.26
CA PRO A 35 -24.09 -16.04 -4.39
C PRO A 35 -25.17 -14.96 -4.54
N PHE A 36 -24.92 -13.78 -3.97
CA PHE A 36 -25.71 -12.58 -4.23
C PHE A 36 -25.32 -11.96 -5.58
N LEU A 37 -26.32 -11.77 -6.44
CA LEU A 37 -26.24 -10.92 -7.63
C LEU A 37 -26.49 -9.46 -7.23
N VAL A 38 -25.61 -8.55 -7.64
CA VAL A 38 -25.91 -7.12 -7.75
C VAL A 38 -25.49 -6.68 -9.15
N ALA A 39 -26.41 -6.06 -9.87
CA ALA A 39 -26.22 -5.60 -11.25
C ALA A 39 -26.20 -4.06 -11.32
N ASP A 40 -25.45 -3.54 -12.30
CA ASP A 40 -25.56 -2.24 -12.97
C ASP A 40 -26.17 -1.04 -12.22
N GLN A 41 -25.30 -0.07 -11.86
CA GLN A 41 -25.63 1.37 -11.99
C GLN A 41 -24.38 2.21 -12.34
N VAL A 42 -23.95 2.19 -13.61
CA VAL A 42 -23.08 3.25 -14.18
C VAL A 42 -23.55 3.66 -15.58
N ARG A 43 -24.53 4.57 -15.65
CA ARG A 43 -24.86 5.37 -16.84
C ARG A 43 -25.70 6.58 -16.42
N ASP A 44 -25.05 7.73 -16.24
CA ASP A 44 -25.48 9.04 -16.78
C ASP A 44 -24.66 10.19 -16.20
N GLN A 45 -23.50 10.47 -16.82
CA GLN A 45 -22.91 11.82 -16.87
C GLN A 45 -22.31 12.06 -18.26
N ARG A 46 -23.18 12.25 -19.25
CA ARG A 46 -22.87 13.04 -20.46
C ARG A 46 -23.84 14.21 -20.52
N PHE A 47 -23.39 15.31 -21.13
CA PHE A 47 -24.02 16.65 -21.15
C PHE A 47 -23.89 17.45 -19.84
N LEU A 48 -22.87 18.33 -19.79
CA LEU A 48 -23.00 19.76 -19.44
C LEU A 48 -21.66 20.51 -19.58
N SER A 49 -21.11 20.61 -20.80
CA SER A 49 -19.90 21.43 -21.06
C SER A 49 -19.79 21.96 -22.51
N GLN A 50 -20.91 22.40 -23.10
CA GLN A 50 -20.88 23.18 -24.34
C GLN A 50 -21.82 24.40 -24.28
N ARG A 51 -21.31 25.52 -23.71
CA ARG A 51 -21.59 26.92 -24.12
C ARG A 51 -20.84 27.89 -23.20
N ARG A 52 -20.39 29.02 -23.78
CA ARG A 52 -19.42 30.02 -23.27
C ARG A 52 -17.96 29.50 -23.28
N GLN A 53 -16.98 30.21 -23.85
CA GLN A 53 -17.03 31.46 -24.63
C GLN A 53 -15.81 31.51 -25.57
N ARG A 54 -16.01 31.77 -26.87
CA ARG A 54 -14.94 32.22 -27.78
C ARG A 54 -15.07 33.73 -27.98
N ARG A 55 -14.00 34.49 -27.67
CA ARG A 55 -13.50 35.70 -28.37
C ARG A 55 -12.61 36.54 -27.43
N LEU A 56 -11.30 36.50 -27.65
CA LEU A 56 -10.51 37.63 -28.20
C LEU A 56 -9.01 37.29 -28.13
N GLU A 57 -8.33 37.35 -29.27
CA GLU A 57 -6.88 37.26 -29.37
C GLU A 57 -6.28 38.67 -29.32
N SER A 58 -5.17 38.85 -28.59
CA SER A 58 -3.93 39.46 -29.14
C SER A 58 -2.80 39.48 -28.10
N PRO A 59 -1.53 39.35 -28.52
CA PRO A 59 -0.41 39.06 -27.63
C PRO A 59 0.25 40.33 -27.04
N ARG A 60 1.01 40.16 -25.95
CA ARG A 60 1.99 41.14 -25.49
C ARG A 60 3.39 40.53 -25.42
N THR A 61 4.28 41.10 -26.22
CA THR A 61 5.73 40.82 -26.28
C THR A 61 6.44 41.36 -25.03
N PRO A 62 7.48 40.70 -24.49
CA PRO A 62 8.27 41.23 -23.38
C PRO A 62 9.34 42.24 -23.85
N PRO A 63 9.77 43.19 -22.99
CA PRO A 63 10.96 44.00 -23.23
C PRO A 63 12.25 43.27 -22.81
N ASP A 64 13.32 43.48 -23.57
CA ASP A 64 14.64 42.85 -23.40
C ASP A 64 15.65 43.79 -22.69
N ARG A 65 16.62 43.19 -21.99
CA ARG A 65 17.91 43.74 -21.48
C ARG A 65 17.98 45.11 -20.79
N ARG A 66 18.62 45.11 -19.63
CA ARG A 66 20.02 45.61 -19.47
C ARG A 66 20.64 45.23 -18.12
N SER A 67 21.78 44.56 -18.16
CA SER A 67 22.74 44.47 -17.05
C SER A 67 23.64 45.72 -17.00
N PRO A 68 24.29 45.97 -15.87
CA PRO A 68 25.72 46.31 -15.91
C PRO A 68 26.57 45.44 -14.99
N SER A 69 27.86 45.34 -15.32
CA SER A 69 28.88 44.48 -14.70
C SER A 69 29.93 45.29 -13.94
N ALA A 70 30.56 44.64 -12.95
CA ALA A 70 31.82 45.05 -12.28
C ALA A 70 31.73 46.35 -11.43
N ASP A 71 32.62 46.64 -10.48
CA ASP A 71 33.99 46.13 -10.28
C ASP A 71 34.49 46.29 -8.81
N ARG A 72 35.52 45.52 -8.42
CA ARG A 72 36.53 45.72 -7.34
C ARG A 72 36.15 46.30 -5.94
N HIS A 73 36.56 45.59 -4.87
CA HIS A 73 37.71 45.91 -3.98
C HIS A 73 37.84 44.79 -2.90
N ARG A 74 38.91 43.99 -2.87
CA ARG A 74 40.22 44.16 -2.18
C ARG A 74 40.18 44.12 -0.63
N ASP A 75 40.73 43.01 -0.11
CA ASP A 75 41.65 42.90 1.04
C ASP A 75 41.77 44.09 2.02
N ASP A 76 41.55 43.83 3.31
CA ASP A 76 42.55 44.22 4.32
C ASP A 76 42.56 43.25 5.54
N ARG A 77 43.61 43.34 6.36
CA ARG A 77 44.16 42.22 7.16
C ARG A 77 43.93 42.29 8.68
N ASP A 78 44.19 41.13 9.29
CA ASP A 78 44.98 40.92 10.52
C ASP A 78 44.44 41.31 11.93
N ARG A 79 44.58 40.30 12.81
CA ARG A 79 44.88 40.35 14.27
C ARG A 79 43.81 40.85 15.24
N PHE A 80 43.45 39.97 16.18
CA PHE A 80 44.05 40.02 17.52
C PHE A 80 44.14 38.62 18.16
N HIS A 81 45.04 38.48 19.14
CA HIS A 81 45.48 37.20 19.71
C HIS A 81 45.02 37.03 21.17
N ASP A 82 44.72 35.77 21.53
CA ASP A 82 45.18 35.09 22.77
C ASP A 82 44.42 35.26 24.11
N ARG A 83 44.60 34.22 24.95
CA ARG A 83 44.15 33.92 26.33
C ARG A 83 42.72 33.39 26.50
N GLY A 84 42.49 32.29 27.20
CA GLY A 84 43.44 31.37 27.87
C GLY A 84 42.72 30.24 28.61
N GLN A 85 43.35 29.07 28.71
CA GLN A 85 42.80 27.85 29.34
C GLN A 85 42.68 27.98 30.87
N LEU A 86 41.67 27.33 31.48
CA LEU A 86 41.74 26.85 32.88
C LEU A 86 40.90 25.58 33.14
N ARG A 87 41.61 24.48 33.41
CA ARG A 87 41.29 23.24 34.18
C ARG A 87 42.66 22.70 34.66
N PRO A 88 42.81 21.80 35.68
CA PRO A 88 41.81 20.84 36.18
C PRO A 88 41.80 20.58 37.74
N ASP A 89 41.05 19.55 38.16
CA ASP A 89 41.33 18.59 39.28
C ASP A 89 41.19 19.01 40.78
N PRO A 90 41.19 18.06 41.76
CA PRO A 90 40.40 16.80 41.84
C PRO A 90 39.92 16.39 43.29
N LEU A 91 39.39 15.16 43.45
CA LEU A 91 39.25 14.30 44.66
C LEU A 91 38.06 14.51 45.66
N GLY A 92 37.46 13.38 46.10
CA GLY A 92 36.59 13.32 47.31
C GLY A 92 35.55 12.15 47.36
N ASP A 93 35.91 10.98 47.89
CA ASP A 93 35.01 9.83 48.16
C ASP A 93 34.14 10.05 49.42
N ASN A 94 32.87 9.61 49.43
CA ASN A 94 32.32 8.86 50.58
C ASN A 94 31.02 8.07 50.32
N ARG A 95 31.20 6.77 50.13
CA ARG A 95 30.41 5.61 50.59
C ARG A 95 29.14 5.80 51.47
N ARG A 96 28.13 4.97 51.12
CA ARG A 96 27.16 4.24 51.98
C ARG A 96 26.07 5.03 52.75
N LEU A 97 24.82 4.58 52.59
CA LEU A 97 24.02 3.95 53.67
C LEU A 97 22.92 3.05 53.07
N ARG A 98 22.50 2.01 53.82
CA ARG A 98 21.46 1.02 53.46
C ARG A 98 20.34 1.02 54.53
N PRO A 99 19.19 0.37 54.33
CA PRO A 99 17.91 0.78 54.94
C PRO A 99 17.65 0.19 56.33
N LEU A 100 16.65 0.75 57.02
CA LEU A 100 16.01 0.16 58.18
C LEU A 100 14.59 -0.32 57.85
N HIS A 101 14.36 -1.62 58.08
CA HIS A 101 13.05 -2.27 58.07
C HIS A 101 12.41 -2.25 59.47
N ARG A 102 11.08 -2.46 59.46
CA ARG A 102 10.16 -2.95 60.51
C ARG A 102 9.14 -1.88 60.92
N GLY A 103 7.83 -2.13 60.85
CA GLY A 103 7.10 -3.29 60.32
C GLY A 103 5.75 -3.46 61.01
N PHE A 104 4.79 -4.14 60.38
CA PHE A 104 3.75 -5.00 60.98
C PHE A 104 2.86 -5.57 59.85
N ARG A 105 2.46 -6.85 59.96
CA ARG A 105 1.37 -7.46 59.16
C ARG A 105 0.22 -7.85 60.13
N PRO A 106 -0.83 -8.61 59.76
CA PRO A 106 -2.15 -8.02 59.54
C PRO A 106 -3.24 -8.62 60.45
N LEU A 107 -4.43 -8.02 60.45
CA LEU A 107 -5.68 -8.68 60.88
C LEU A 107 -6.80 -8.37 59.89
N ALA A 108 -7.78 -9.27 59.81
CA ALA A 108 -8.77 -9.34 58.74
C ALA A 108 -10.22 -9.27 59.26
N ALA A 109 -11.15 -9.02 58.32
CA ALA A 109 -12.61 -9.05 58.48
C ALA A 109 -13.21 -7.90 59.37
N ALA A 110 -14.47 -7.50 59.25
CA ALA A 110 -15.61 -8.08 58.52
C ALA A 110 -16.69 -7.03 58.13
N SER A 111 -17.62 -7.41 57.24
CA SER A 111 -18.96 -6.83 57.03
C SER A 111 -19.03 -5.38 56.48
N ILE A 112 -19.82 -5.04 55.46
CA ILE A 112 -21.28 -5.23 55.38
C ILE A 112 -21.72 -5.64 53.96
N ALA A 113 -22.66 -6.58 53.89
CA ALA A 113 -23.49 -6.85 52.72
C ALA A 113 -24.97 -6.78 53.13
N ALA A 114 -25.80 -6.05 52.38
CA ALA A 114 -27.24 -6.28 52.28
C ALA A 114 -27.89 -5.32 51.25
N SER A 115 -28.51 -5.88 50.20
CA SER A 115 -29.84 -5.51 49.66
C SER A 115 -30.06 -6.06 48.25
N ARG A 116 -30.27 -7.38 48.13
CA ARG A 116 -30.93 -8.01 46.96
C ARG A 116 -31.73 -9.23 47.40
N GLU A 117 -33.01 -9.03 47.70
CA GLU A 117 -34.13 -10.00 47.72
C GLU A 117 -35.40 -9.14 47.89
N ALA A 118 -36.60 -9.51 47.45
CA ALA A 118 -37.02 -10.49 46.45
C ALA A 118 -38.49 -10.17 46.10
N LEU A 119 -38.95 -10.53 44.89
CA LEU A 119 -40.32 -11.02 44.71
C LEU A 119 -40.48 -11.70 43.35
N ALA A 120 -41.08 -12.89 43.36
CA ALA A 120 -41.25 -13.71 42.16
C ALA A 120 -42.57 -14.50 42.20
N ARG A 121 -43.13 -14.70 40.99
CA ARG A 121 -44.13 -15.70 40.59
C ARG A 121 -45.60 -15.54 41.05
N LYS A 122 -46.48 -15.38 40.05
CA LYS A 122 -47.70 -16.18 39.71
C LYS A 122 -48.73 -15.28 39.01
N ALA A 123 -49.59 -15.72 38.08
CA ALA A 123 -49.65 -16.94 37.24
C ALA A 123 -50.77 -16.76 36.17
N LEU A 124 -50.83 -17.69 35.19
CA LEU A 124 -51.99 -18.01 34.33
C LEU A 124 -52.44 -16.98 33.25
N GLY A 125 -52.53 -17.42 32.00
CA GLY A 125 -53.30 -16.76 30.91
C GLY A 125 -54.74 -17.33 30.84
N PRO A 126 -55.34 -17.59 29.65
CA PRO A 126 -55.04 -17.11 28.29
C PRO A 126 -56.31 -16.67 27.48
N GLN A 127 -56.19 -15.78 26.48
CA GLN A 127 -57.11 -15.73 25.31
C GLN A 127 -56.36 -15.23 24.07
N ARG A 128 -56.28 -15.97 22.95
CA ARG A 128 -57.31 -16.33 21.93
C ARG A 128 -57.79 -15.17 21.03
N SER A 129 -57.10 -15.07 19.89
CA SER A 129 -57.66 -14.97 18.53
C SER A 129 -58.70 -13.89 18.18
N ARG A 130 -58.36 -13.08 17.16
CA ARG A 130 -59.31 -12.84 16.05
C ARG A 130 -58.60 -12.79 14.69
N ARG A 131 -58.90 -13.79 13.86
CA ARG A 131 -58.65 -13.74 12.41
C ARG A 131 -59.55 -12.67 11.79
N ARG A 132 -59.06 -11.99 10.75
CA ARG A 132 -59.89 -11.66 9.58
C ARG A 132 -59.17 -12.14 8.32
N ARG A 133 -59.90 -12.88 7.48
CA ARG A 133 -59.49 -13.45 6.19
C ARG A 133 -60.62 -13.13 5.21
N THR A 134 -60.30 -12.48 4.09
CA THR A 134 -61.02 -12.32 2.81
C THR A 134 -60.15 -11.32 2.02
N ALA A 135 -59.29 -11.66 1.05
CA ALA A 135 -59.39 -12.57 -0.10
C ALA A 135 -60.49 -12.15 -1.10
N PRO A 136 -60.27 -12.31 -2.44
CA PRO A 136 -59.01 -12.25 -3.19
C PRO A 136 -59.10 -11.27 -4.39
N PHE A 137 -58.03 -11.13 -5.19
CA PHE A 137 -58.17 -10.67 -6.58
C PHE A 137 -57.50 -11.67 -7.53
N LEU A 138 -58.09 -11.81 -8.72
CA LEU A 138 -57.90 -12.93 -9.64
C LEU A 138 -56.66 -12.79 -10.53
N VAL A 139 -56.13 -13.95 -10.91
CA VAL A 139 -55.28 -14.13 -12.09
C VAL A 139 -56.11 -13.87 -13.34
N ALA A 140 -55.52 -13.20 -14.33
CA ALA A 140 -55.96 -13.26 -15.72
C ALA A 140 -54.72 -13.39 -16.62
N GLU A 141 -54.54 -14.57 -17.18
CA GLU A 141 -53.64 -14.79 -18.31
C GLU A 141 -54.25 -14.18 -19.58
N ALA A 142 -53.39 -13.72 -20.49
CA ALA A 142 -53.78 -13.45 -21.87
C ALA A 142 -52.57 -13.70 -22.80
N GLU A 143 -52.47 -14.93 -23.30
CA GLU A 143 -51.79 -15.14 -24.58
C GLU A 143 -52.58 -14.42 -25.68
N GLN A 144 -51.88 -13.80 -26.63
CA GLN A 144 -52.11 -14.07 -28.06
C GLN A 144 -50.99 -13.49 -28.92
N ALA A 145 -50.55 -14.30 -29.89
CA ALA A 145 -49.68 -13.88 -30.98
C ALA A 145 -50.44 -13.00 -32.01
N ILE A 146 -49.73 -12.33 -32.93
CA ILE A 146 -49.97 -12.39 -34.40
C ILE A 146 -49.05 -11.42 -35.21
N THR A 147 -48.29 -12.02 -36.13
CA THR A 147 -47.73 -11.51 -37.41
C THR A 147 -46.77 -10.30 -37.53
N HIS A 148 -45.72 -10.52 -38.33
CA HIS A 148 -44.96 -9.51 -39.09
C HIS A 148 -45.82 -8.79 -40.15
N PRO A 149 -45.30 -7.70 -40.74
CA PRO A 149 -45.11 -7.74 -42.20
C PRO A 149 -43.71 -7.32 -42.68
N SER A 150 -43.38 -7.78 -43.89
CA SER A 150 -42.11 -7.57 -44.61
C SER A 150 -42.28 -6.58 -45.78
N ALA A 151 -41.23 -5.83 -46.13
CA ALA A 151 -40.90 -5.33 -47.48
C ALA A 151 -39.57 -4.52 -47.43
N LEU A 152 -38.46 -4.99 -48.01
CA LEU A 152 -38.08 -5.04 -49.44
C LEU A 152 -37.47 -3.72 -49.98
N ILE A 153 -36.19 -3.81 -50.40
CA ILE A 153 -35.62 -3.34 -51.69
C ILE A 153 -34.31 -4.14 -51.93
N SER A 154 -33.90 -4.30 -53.19
CA SER A 154 -33.21 -5.50 -53.70
C SER A 154 -31.82 -5.31 -54.33
N ARG A 155 -30.98 -6.35 -54.15
CA ARG A 155 -29.96 -7.04 -55.02
C ARG A 155 -29.89 -6.70 -56.54
N PRO A 156 -28.84 -7.10 -57.33
CA PRO A 156 -27.86 -8.22 -57.19
C PRO A 156 -26.35 -7.83 -57.31
N LEU A 157 -25.29 -8.66 -57.20
CA LEU A 157 -25.03 -10.12 -57.01
C LEU A 157 -24.61 -10.97 -58.25
N ALA A 158 -23.31 -11.31 -58.36
CA ALA A 158 -22.72 -12.47 -59.10
C ALA A 158 -21.41 -12.91 -58.36
N PHE A 159 -21.17 -14.13 -57.86
CA PHE A 159 -21.10 -15.49 -58.43
C PHE A 159 -19.96 -15.76 -59.43
N LEU A 160 -18.94 -16.50 -59.00
CA LEU A 160 -18.55 -17.80 -59.58
C LEU A 160 -17.49 -18.52 -58.72
N ALA A 161 -17.69 -19.83 -58.52
CA ALA A 161 -16.69 -20.76 -58.01
C ALA A 161 -16.63 -21.95 -58.99
N ALA A 162 -15.44 -22.54 -59.20
CA ALA A 162 -15.28 -23.73 -60.03
C ALA A 162 -14.18 -24.65 -59.49
N LEU A 163 -14.51 -25.94 -59.42
CA LEU A 163 -13.67 -27.09 -59.04
C LEU A 163 -13.30 -27.88 -60.30
N ALA A 164 -12.05 -28.35 -60.43
CA ALA A 164 -11.60 -29.52 -61.22
C ALA A 164 -10.05 -29.56 -61.35
N PHE A 165 -9.34 -30.68 -61.61
CA PHE A 165 -9.50 -32.12 -61.28
C PHE A 165 -8.20 -32.87 -61.75
N CYS A 166 -7.96 -34.11 -61.29
CA CYS A 166 -6.94 -35.12 -61.74
C CYS A 166 -5.43 -34.77 -61.70
N ALA A 167 -4.48 -35.51 -61.09
CA ALA A 167 -4.23 -36.97 -60.89
C ALA A 167 -3.32 -37.68 -61.94
N ILE A 168 -2.13 -38.11 -61.46
CA ILE A 168 -1.43 -39.42 -61.65
C ILE A 168 -0.86 -39.84 -63.04
N LEU A 169 0.43 -40.26 -63.04
CA LEU A 169 1.07 -41.49 -63.61
C LEU A 169 2.59 -41.22 -63.77
N LEU A 170 3.55 -41.82 -63.03
CA LEU A 170 4.06 -43.21 -62.89
C LEU A 170 5.13 -43.68 -63.91
N THR A 171 6.26 -44.15 -63.36
CA THR A 171 7.25 -45.16 -63.85
C THR A 171 8.11 -44.94 -65.11
N SER A 172 9.44 -45.09 -64.99
CA SER A 172 10.16 -46.33 -65.41
C SER A 172 11.64 -46.37 -64.93
N CYS A 173 12.28 -47.54 -65.10
CA CYS A 173 13.50 -48.00 -64.41
C CYS A 173 14.86 -47.64 -65.07
N GLY A 174 15.95 -47.79 -64.31
CA GLY A 174 17.32 -47.89 -64.83
C GLY A 174 18.35 -48.12 -63.72
N GLY A 175 18.83 -49.36 -63.55
CA GLY A 175 19.80 -49.72 -62.51
C GLY A 175 21.27 -49.68 -62.97
N GLY A 176 22.20 -49.54 -62.01
CA GLY A 176 23.64 -49.62 -62.27
C GLY A 176 24.44 -49.69 -60.97
N ASN A 177 25.02 -50.86 -60.67
CA ASN A 177 25.99 -51.00 -59.58
C ASN A 177 27.28 -50.22 -59.91
N ASN A 178 27.77 -49.43 -58.96
CA ASN A 178 29.20 -49.22 -58.74
C ASN A 178 29.45 -48.80 -57.29
N GLY A 179 30.50 -49.34 -56.68
CA GLY A 179 30.74 -49.20 -55.24
C GLY A 179 31.19 -47.80 -54.81
N THR A 180 30.70 -47.35 -53.66
CA THR A 180 31.14 -46.12 -52.98
C THR A 180 31.76 -46.50 -51.62
N PRO A 181 32.87 -45.87 -51.18
CA PRO A 181 33.50 -46.19 -49.90
C PRO A 181 32.60 -45.84 -48.71
N ALA A 182 32.80 -46.53 -47.58
CA ALA A 182 32.14 -46.20 -46.33
C ALA A 182 32.51 -44.77 -45.88
N PRO A 183 31.55 -43.89 -45.54
CA PRO A 183 31.87 -42.61 -44.93
C PRO A 183 32.31 -42.84 -43.47
N THR A 184 33.47 -42.31 -43.13
CA THR A 184 33.94 -42.21 -41.74
C THR A 184 32.89 -41.49 -40.90
N ALA A 185 32.53 -42.05 -39.74
CA ALA A 185 31.61 -41.42 -38.81
C ALA A 185 32.26 -40.16 -38.20
N THR A 186 31.99 -39.00 -38.79
CA THR A 186 32.32 -37.71 -38.19
C THR A 186 31.53 -37.56 -36.90
N GLN A 187 32.21 -37.55 -35.76
CA GLN A 187 31.57 -37.23 -34.48
C GLN A 187 31.07 -35.77 -34.57
N SER A 188 29.78 -35.55 -34.32
CA SER A 188 29.27 -34.19 -34.09
C SER A 188 30.07 -33.54 -32.96
N PRO A 189 30.38 -32.23 -33.05
CA PRO A 189 30.92 -31.51 -31.91
C PRO A 189 29.99 -31.70 -30.71
N ALA A 190 30.54 -32.08 -29.56
CA ALA A 190 29.77 -32.13 -28.33
C ALA A 190 29.22 -30.71 -28.06
N THR A 191 27.92 -30.62 -27.73
CA THR A 191 27.32 -29.39 -27.25
C THR A 191 28.19 -28.85 -26.12
N PRO A 192 28.64 -27.58 -26.16
CA PRO A 192 29.35 -26.99 -25.03
C PRO A 192 28.49 -27.14 -23.78
N ALA A 193 29.09 -27.58 -22.68
CA ALA A 193 28.46 -27.42 -21.37
C ALA A 193 28.10 -25.93 -21.20
N PRO A 194 26.96 -25.58 -20.58
CA PRO A 194 26.56 -24.19 -20.40
C PRO A 194 27.71 -23.43 -19.75
N SER A 195 28.28 -22.49 -20.49
CA SER A 195 29.36 -21.64 -20.01
C SER A 195 28.83 -20.89 -18.80
N THR A 196 29.46 -21.08 -17.64
CA THR A 196 29.19 -20.26 -16.47
C THR A 196 29.30 -18.80 -16.87
N PRO A 197 28.26 -17.97 -16.66
CA PRO A 197 28.31 -16.58 -17.06
C PRO A 197 29.49 -15.90 -16.39
N THR A 198 30.42 -15.39 -17.19
CA THR A 198 31.58 -14.64 -16.69
C THR A 198 31.08 -13.27 -16.27
N PRO A 199 31.21 -12.87 -15.00
CA PRO A 199 30.68 -11.59 -14.56
C PRO A 199 31.35 -10.42 -15.28
N THR A 200 30.54 -9.44 -15.67
CA THR A 200 30.95 -8.13 -16.16
C THR A 200 31.96 -7.53 -15.18
N PRO A 201 33.19 -7.17 -15.64
CA PRO A 201 34.21 -6.61 -14.76
C PRO A 201 33.70 -5.36 -14.03
N GLY A 202 33.45 -5.50 -12.73
CA GLY A 202 33.01 -4.42 -11.83
C GLY A 202 31.69 -4.67 -11.10
N LEU A 203 30.77 -5.49 -11.63
CA LEU A 203 29.43 -5.65 -11.03
C LEU A 203 29.33 -6.77 -9.98
N GLY A 204 30.24 -7.74 -9.95
CA GLY A 204 30.28 -8.79 -8.92
C GLY A 204 29.46 -10.04 -9.26
N SER A 205 28.79 -10.63 -8.27
CA SER A 205 28.10 -11.92 -8.39
C SER A 205 26.75 -11.80 -9.16
N PRO A 206 26.37 -12.75 -10.03
CA PRO A 206 25.02 -12.83 -10.59
C PRO A 206 23.96 -13.33 -9.59
N GLN A 207 24.33 -13.52 -8.33
CA GLN A 207 23.42 -13.80 -7.22
C GLN A 207 23.10 -12.51 -6.47
N PHE A 208 21.94 -12.46 -5.82
CA PHE A 208 21.54 -11.38 -4.93
C PHE A 208 22.39 -11.39 -3.65
N GLU A 209 23.04 -10.27 -3.30
CA GLU A 209 23.91 -10.15 -2.14
C GLU A 209 23.25 -9.28 -1.05
N ALA A 210 22.62 -9.92 -0.06
CA ALA A 210 21.84 -9.21 0.97
C ALA A 210 22.65 -8.18 1.77
N ALA A 211 23.96 -8.40 1.96
CA ALA A 211 24.87 -7.42 2.56
C ALA A 211 24.98 -6.11 1.76
N ARG A 212 24.81 -6.15 0.42
CA ARG A 212 24.73 -4.95 -0.43
C ARG A 212 23.36 -4.29 -0.34
N ALA A 213 22.28 -5.08 -0.32
CA ALA A 213 20.94 -4.55 -0.04
C ALA A 213 20.92 -3.79 1.31
N LEU A 214 21.53 -4.34 2.37
CA LEU A 214 21.68 -3.62 3.65
C LEU A 214 22.42 -2.27 3.50
N GLN A 215 23.45 -2.18 2.67
CA GLN A 215 24.15 -0.90 2.41
C GLN A 215 23.22 0.12 1.73
N HIS A 216 22.38 -0.32 0.79
CA HIS A 216 21.37 0.54 0.18
C HIS A 216 20.28 0.96 1.20
N VAL A 217 19.85 0.09 2.12
CA VAL A 217 18.93 0.48 3.21
C VAL A 217 19.59 1.51 4.14
N HIS A 218 20.87 1.35 4.49
CA HIS A 218 21.60 2.35 5.29
C HIS A 218 21.66 3.70 4.58
N ALA A 219 22.01 3.72 3.30
CA ALA A 219 22.08 4.96 2.51
C ALA A 219 20.73 5.68 2.47
N LEU A 220 19.64 4.95 2.26
CA LEU A 220 18.29 5.51 2.16
C LEU A 220 17.72 5.96 3.52
N ALA A 221 17.90 5.18 4.59
CA ALA A 221 17.23 5.40 5.87
C ALA A 221 18.11 6.05 6.96
N VAL A 222 19.43 6.03 6.82
CA VAL A 222 20.38 6.63 7.78
C VAL A 222 21.07 7.85 7.17
N ASP A 223 21.72 7.70 6.01
CA ASP A 223 22.52 8.79 5.42
C ASP A 223 21.63 9.85 4.74
N ILE A 224 20.53 9.44 4.12
CA ILE A 224 19.48 10.33 3.61
C ILE A 224 18.45 10.65 4.71
N GLY A 225 17.94 9.63 5.41
CA GLY A 225 16.99 9.77 6.51
C GLY A 225 15.53 9.71 6.04
N ILE A 226 14.69 10.62 6.54
CA ILE A 226 13.27 10.73 6.17
C ILE A 226 13.15 11.14 4.70
N ARG A 227 12.29 10.45 3.92
CA ARG A 227 12.13 10.62 2.46
C ARG A 227 10.72 11.04 2.05
N ALA A 228 10.02 11.79 2.91
CA ALA A 228 8.64 12.20 2.67
C ALA A 228 8.42 12.92 1.34
N ALA A 229 7.27 12.63 0.71
CA ALA A 229 6.83 13.15 -0.58
C ALA A 229 7.10 14.65 -0.78
N GLY A 230 7.74 15.01 -1.90
CA GLY A 230 8.06 16.40 -2.30
C GLY A 230 9.23 17.05 -1.56
N THR A 231 9.78 16.40 -0.52
CA THR A 231 10.90 16.95 0.26
C THR A 231 12.24 16.75 -0.43
N ASP A 232 13.28 17.44 0.07
CA ASP A 232 14.66 17.21 -0.37
C ASP A 232 15.23 15.86 0.14
N GLY A 233 14.53 15.15 1.03
CA GLY A 233 14.81 13.76 1.36
C GLY A 233 14.44 12.82 0.22
N GLU A 234 13.22 12.94 -0.30
CA GLU A 234 12.73 12.19 -1.47
C GLU A 234 13.63 12.45 -2.69
N LYS A 235 13.95 13.71 -3.02
CA LYS A 235 14.80 14.04 -4.18
C LYS A 235 16.20 13.43 -4.08
N ARG A 236 16.84 13.49 -2.90
CA ARG A 236 18.16 12.85 -2.68
C ARG A 236 18.10 11.33 -2.83
N ALA A 237 17.00 10.71 -2.41
CA ALA A 237 16.79 9.28 -2.62
C ALA A 237 16.59 8.93 -4.10
N ALA A 238 15.78 9.70 -4.83
CA ALA A 238 15.62 9.53 -6.28
C ALA A 238 16.96 9.65 -7.03
N ASP A 239 17.79 10.64 -6.66
CA ASP A 239 19.14 10.81 -7.21
C ASP A 239 20.08 9.64 -6.87
N TYR A 240 20.05 9.16 -5.63
CA TYR A 240 20.84 8.00 -5.18
C TYR A 240 20.45 6.73 -5.95
N ILE A 241 19.16 6.38 -5.97
CA ILE A 241 18.62 5.18 -6.64
C ILE A 241 18.95 5.23 -8.14
N ARG A 242 18.75 6.39 -8.78
CA ARG A 242 19.11 6.61 -10.18
C ARG A 242 20.60 6.40 -10.42
N ALA A 243 21.46 6.90 -9.51
CA ALA A 243 22.91 6.77 -9.64
C ALA A 243 23.38 5.32 -9.47
N GLU A 244 22.81 4.54 -8.55
CA GLU A 244 23.14 3.11 -8.41
C GLU A 244 22.72 2.32 -9.67
N LEU A 245 21.45 2.44 -10.09
CA LEU A 245 20.94 1.74 -11.29
C LEU A 245 21.70 2.14 -12.58
N ALA A 246 22.21 3.37 -12.67
CA ALA A 246 23.05 3.81 -13.78
C ALA A 246 24.48 3.23 -13.74
N LYS A 247 25.05 2.98 -12.56
CA LYS A 247 26.35 2.27 -12.42
C LYS A 247 26.25 0.82 -12.88
N ASP A 248 25.09 0.20 -12.65
CA ASP A 248 24.76 -1.15 -13.11
C ASP A 248 24.42 -1.20 -14.61
N GLY A 249 24.50 -0.06 -15.33
CA GLY A 249 24.41 0.02 -16.78
C GLY A 249 23.00 0.11 -17.37
N TYR A 250 21.98 0.37 -16.55
CA TYR A 250 20.61 0.61 -17.04
C TYR A 250 20.42 2.01 -17.64
N ASP A 251 19.51 2.11 -18.62
CA ASP A 251 19.04 3.38 -19.16
C ASP A 251 18.11 4.06 -18.13
N THR A 252 18.66 4.94 -17.29
CA THR A 252 17.92 5.58 -16.19
C THR A 252 17.33 6.94 -16.55
N SER A 253 16.16 7.23 -15.99
CA SER A 253 15.46 8.50 -16.15
C SER A 253 14.61 8.83 -14.91
N LEU A 254 14.30 10.12 -14.72
CA LEU A 254 13.31 10.56 -13.74
C LEU A 254 12.02 10.90 -14.48
N GLN A 255 10.89 10.41 -13.96
CA GLN A 255 9.56 10.80 -14.41
C GLN A 255 8.93 11.71 -13.35
N PRO A 256 8.98 13.04 -13.53
CA PRO A 256 8.36 13.97 -12.59
C PRO A 256 6.83 13.97 -12.73
N PHE A 257 6.14 14.22 -11.62
CA PHE A 257 4.70 14.44 -11.58
C PHE A 257 4.33 15.38 -10.42
N PRO A 258 3.29 16.22 -10.59
CA PRO A 258 2.85 17.11 -9.53
C PRO A 258 2.12 16.33 -8.44
N ILE A 259 2.43 16.66 -7.19
CA ILE A 259 1.74 16.19 -5.98
C ILE A 259 1.10 17.37 -5.25
N GLN A 260 0.09 17.07 -4.45
CA GLN A 260 -0.56 18.03 -3.57
C GLN A 260 -0.28 17.62 -2.12
N SER A 261 0.52 18.41 -1.42
CA SER A 261 0.74 18.22 0.01
C SER A 261 -0.33 18.98 0.80
N PHE A 262 -0.85 18.34 1.83
CA PHE A 262 -1.76 18.98 2.76
C PHE A 262 -0.98 19.59 3.92
N VAL A 263 -1.24 20.86 4.20
CA VAL A 263 -0.64 21.61 5.30
C VAL A 263 -1.74 21.99 6.29
N ASP A 264 -1.67 21.46 7.50
CA ASP A 264 -2.37 22.01 8.66
C ASP A 264 -1.67 23.31 9.06
N VAL A 265 -2.27 24.45 8.69
CA VAL A 265 -1.72 25.78 9.00
C VAL A 265 -1.98 26.12 10.46
N LYS A 266 -3.17 25.73 10.95
CA LYS A 266 -3.60 25.88 12.34
C LYS A 266 -4.87 25.07 12.57
N THR A 267 -4.80 24.13 13.52
CA THR A 267 -5.98 23.48 14.08
C THR A 267 -6.06 23.76 15.58
N SER A 268 -7.27 23.98 16.08
CA SER A 268 -7.54 24.16 17.51
C SER A 268 -8.93 23.65 17.87
N LEU A 269 -9.02 22.89 18.96
CA LEU A 269 -10.27 22.42 19.54
C LEU A 269 -10.43 22.96 20.96
N ASP A 270 -11.40 23.86 21.15
CA ASP A 270 -11.71 24.42 22.46
C ASP A 270 -13.03 23.86 22.98
N LEU A 271 -13.00 23.19 24.13
CA LEU A 271 -14.17 22.94 24.96
C LEU A 271 -14.60 24.27 25.60
N LEU A 272 -15.87 24.65 25.42
CA LEU A 272 -16.44 25.91 25.91
C LEU A 272 -17.38 25.70 27.10
N SER A 273 -18.07 24.56 27.13
CA SER A 273 -19.00 24.12 28.18
C SER A 273 -18.91 22.60 28.32
N PRO A 274 -18.92 22.03 29.54
CA PRO A 274 -19.20 22.68 30.84
C PRO A 274 -17.99 23.39 31.49
N GLN A 275 -16.78 23.18 30.99
CA GLN A 275 -15.56 23.83 31.48
C GLN A 275 -14.72 24.31 30.30
N GLN A 276 -14.15 25.52 30.37
CA GLN A 276 -13.21 25.96 29.34
C GLN A 276 -11.90 25.18 29.40
N ARG A 277 -11.56 24.50 28.30
CA ARG A 277 -10.34 23.71 28.13
C ARG A 277 -9.98 23.65 26.65
N SER A 278 -8.71 23.89 26.30
CA SER A 278 -8.20 23.56 24.97
C SER A 278 -7.76 22.09 24.91
N VAL A 279 -7.92 21.46 23.76
CA VAL A 279 -7.63 20.05 23.48
C VAL A 279 -6.68 19.99 22.29
N ASP A 280 -5.60 19.21 22.42
CA ASP A 280 -4.62 19.03 21.35
C ASP A 280 -5.28 18.31 20.17
N ALA A 281 -5.30 18.97 19.02
CA ALA A 281 -5.97 18.53 17.81
C ALA A 281 -5.15 18.90 16.57
N ALA A 282 -5.16 18.01 15.58
CA ALA A 282 -4.55 18.25 14.26
C ALA A 282 -5.58 17.97 13.16
N ALA A 283 -5.55 18.71 12.06
CA ALA A 283 -6.45 18.46 10.94
C ALA A 283 -6.17 17.07 10.33
N LEU A 284 -7.23 16.34 9.95
CA LEU A 284 -7.05 15.20 9.06
C LEU A 284 -6.63 15.73 7.68
N GLY A 285 -5.71 15.01 7.03
CA GLY A 285 -5.29 15.30 5.66
C GLY A 285 -6.49 15.36 4.73
N GLY A 286 -6.59 16.41 3.90
CA GLY A 286 -7.75 16.65 3.04
C GLY A 286 -8.98 17.29 3.72
N SER A 287 -8.87 17.74 4.99
CA SER A 287 -9.93 18.52 5.66
C SER A 287 -10.10 19.92 5.06
N THR A 288 -11.35 20.36 4.92
CA THR A 288 -11.68 21.73 4.53
C THR A 288 -11.46 22.71 5.69
N SER A 289 -10.94 23.90 5.38
CA SER A 289 -10.82 25.00 6.33
C SER A 289 -12.18 25.54 6.78
N GLY A 290 -12.32 25.81 8.08
CA GLY A 290 -13.50 26.44 8.65
C GLY A 290 -13.43 26.55 10.17
N SER A 291 -14.29 27.39 10.74
CA SER A 291 -14.50 27.50 12.18
C SER A 291 -15.96 27.23 12.49
N ILE A 292 -16.23 26.26 13.35
CA ILE A 292 -17.57 25.90 13.83
C ILE A 292 -17.60 25.91 15.35
N GLU A 293 -18.61 26.57 15.92
CA GLU A 293 -18.96 26.50 17.33
C GLU A 293 -20.34 25.86 17.45
N GLY A 294 -20.48 24.85 18.30
CA GLY A 294 -21.73 24.09 18.40
C GLY A 294 -21.72 23.04 19.50
N ALA A 295 -22.86 22.37 19.67
CA ALA A 295 -22.96 21.20 20.55
C ALA A 295 -21.99 20.11 20.08
N LEU A 296 -21.42 19.37 21.04
CA LEU A 296 -20.64 18.16 20.76
C LEU A 296 -21.56 16.93 20.91
N VAL A 297 -21.59 16.07 19.90
CA VAL A 297 -22.51 14.94 19.80
C VAL A 297 -21.72 13.66 19.52
N ALA A 298 -21.85 12.64 20.37
CA ALA A 298 -21.22 11.34 20.13
C ALA A 298 -21.97 10.56 19.03
N ALA A 299 -21.22 9.95 18.11
CA ALA A 299 -21.77 9.14 17.00
C ALA A 299 -21.03 7.79 16.83
N GLY A 300 -20.52 7.23 17.93
CA GLY A 300 -19.96 5.87 17.98
C GLY A 300 -18.80 5.64 17.01
N ARG A 301 -18.89 4.59 16.18
CA ARG A 301 -17.94 4.29 15.10
C ARG A 301 -18.24 5.07 13.81
N GLY A 302 -19.28 5.89 13.75
CA GLY A 302 -19.64 6.70 12.59
C GLY A 302 -20.42 5.95 11.52
N PHE A 303 -21.05 4.82 11.85
CA PHE A 303 -22.03 4.16 10.99
C PHE A 303 -23.30 5.02 10.85
N PRO A 304 -24.04 4.96 9.73
CA PRO A 304 -25.22 5.82 9.49
C PRO A 304 -26.30 5.77 10.57
N GLN A 305 -26.39 4.67 11.32
CA GLN A 305 -27.39 4.44 12.37
C GLN A 305 -26.99 4.99 13.74
N GLU A 306 -25.73 5.42 13.92
CA GLU A 306 -25.20 5.92 15.20
C GLU A 306 -25.38 7.43 15.39
N PHE A 307 -25.76 8.17 14.33
CA PHE A 307 -25.98 9.61 14.40
C PHE A 307 -27.35 9.95 15.02
N PRO A 308 -27.40 10.63 16.18
CA PRO A 308 -28.67 10.99 16.81
C PRO A 308 -29.32 12.20 16.12
N SER A 309 -30.59 12.45 16.44
CA SER A 309 -31.39 13.55 15.87
C SER A 309 -30.83 14.97 16.13
N GLY A 310 -29.90 15.12 17.07
CA GLY A 310 -29.21 16.38 17.37
C GLY A 310 -28.00 16.68 16.48
N THR A 311 -27.74 15.89 15.43
CA THR A 311 -26.52 16.01 14.59
C THR A 311 -26.52 17.25 13.67
N THR A 312 -27.69 17.78 13.29
CA THR A 312 -27.78 18.91 12.35
C THR A 312 -27.17 20.18 12.94
N GLY A 313 -26.08 20.65 12.34
CA GLY A 313 -25.35 21.85 12.76
C GLY A 313 -24.40 21.66 13.95
N SER A 314 -24.26 20.44 14.47
CA SER A 314 -23.37 20.13 15.61
C SER A 314 -21.97 19.73 15.15
N VAL A 315 -21.03 19.65 16.09
CA VAL A 315 -19.76 18.96 15.92
C VAL A 315 -19.92 17.53 16.41
N VAL A 316 -19.52 16.53 15.64
CA VAL A 316 -19.64 15.12 16.04
C VAL A 316 -18.31 14.53 16.52
N LEU A 317 -18.37 13.70 17.55
CA LEU A 317 -17.25 12.92 18.09
C LEU A 317 -17.40 11.45 17.66
N ILE A 318 -16.40 10.92 16.98
CA ILE A 318 -16.39 9.57 16.38
C ILE A 318 -15.12 8.82 16.79
N GLU A 319 -15.24 7.54 17.15
CA GLU A 319 -14.08 6.68 17.43
C GLU A 319 -13.47 6.15 16.12
N ARG A 320 -12.13 6.13 16.03
CA ARG A 320 -11.39 5.50 14.92
C ARG A 320 -11.69 3.99 14.83
N GLY A 321 -11.64 3.41 13.63
CA GLY A 321 -11.81 1.96 13.39
C GLY A 321 -13.12 1.58 12.69
N ASP A 322 -13.23 0.29 12.33
CA ASP A 322 -14.31 -0.39 11.59
C ASP A 322 -14.62 0.08 10.16
N ILE A 323 -14.63 1.40 9.90
CA ILE A 323 -14.85 2.02 8.58
C ILE A 323 -13.82 3.13 8.32
N GLU A 324 -13.66 3.52 7.05
CA GLU A 324 -12.71 4.54 6.62
C GLU A 324 -13.02 5.93 7.19
N PHE A 325 -11.99 6.77 7.34
CA PHE A 325 -12.17 8.16 7.80
C PHE A 325 -13.11 8.95 6.89
N SER A 326 -12.99 8.75 5.57
CA SER A 326 -13.86 9.34 4.55
C SER A 326 -15.33 8.95 4.74
N ASP A 327 -15.60 7.68 5.07
CA ASP A 327 -16.97 7.19 5.28
C ASP A 327 -17.57 7.76 6.56
N LYS A 328 -16.80 7.84 7.66
CA LYS A 328 -17.21 8.53 8.90
C LYS A 328 -17.63 9.97 8.63
N VAL A 329 -16.82 10.70 7.86
CA VAL A 329 -17.08 12.11 7.50
C VAL A 329 -18.25 12.24 6.53
N ALA A 330 -18.41 11.32 5.57
CA ALA A 330 -19.53 11.29 4.64
C ALA A 330 -20.85 11.02 5.37
N ASN A 331 -20.89 10.05 6.29
CA ASN A 331 -22.06 9.74 7.10
C ASN A 331 -22.42 10.91 8.04
N ALA A 332 -21.42 11.53 8.69
CA ALA A 332 -21.60 12.73 9.50
C ALA A 332 -22.18 13.90 8.68
N THR A 333 -21.65 14.14 7.48
CA THR A 333 -22.14 15.18 6.56
C THR A 333 -23.59 14.89 6.14
N ALA A 334 -23.93 13.61 5.86
CA ALA A 334 -25.29 13.19 5.51
C ALA A 334 -26.28 13.34 6.67
N ALA A 335 -25.82 13.16 7.92
CA ALA A 335 -26.58 13.44 9.14
C ALA A 335 -26.65 14.94 9.50
N GLY A 336 -25.99 15.82 8.73
CA GLY A 336 -26.05 17.27 8.88
C GLY A 336 -24.99 17.88 9.81
N ALA A 337 -23.95 17.15 10.19
CA ALA A 337 -22.87 17.67 11.02
C ALA A 337 -22.14 18.84 10.34
N ALA A 338 -21.75 19.84 11.14
CA ALA A 338 -21.00 21.01 10.69
C ALA A 338 -19.48 20.91 10.94
N GLY A 339 -19.04 19.90 11.69
CA GLY A 339 -17.64 19.53 11.88
C GLY A 339 -17.50 18.14 12.50
N VAL A 340 -16.33 17.53 12.37
CA VAL A 340 -16.04 16.16 12.87
C VAL A 340 -14.77 16.17 13.70
N ILE A 341 -14.80 15.47 14.82
CA ILE A 341 -13.64 15.14 15.65
C ILE A 341 -13.55 13.62 15.68
N ILE A 342 -12.43 13.06 15.23
CA ILE A 342 -12.16 11.63 15.29
C ILE A 342 -11.12 11.40 16.39
N TYR A 343 -11.42 10.55 17.36
CA TYR A 343 -10.48 10.20 18.42
C TYR A 343 -9.88 8.81 18.22
N ASN A 344 -8.64 8.64 18.67
CA ASN A 344 -7.89 7.40 18.47
C ASN A 344 -8.52 6.22 19.25
N ASN A 345 -8.41 5.01 18.70
CA ASN A 345 -8.80 3.76 19.39
C ASN A 345 -7.64 3.15 20.20
N ASP A 346 -6.41 3.53 19.87
CA ASP A 346 -5.16 3.17 20.57
C ASP A 346 -4.61 4.37 21.36
N PRO A 347 -3.73 4.20 22.36
CA PRO A 347 -3.24 5.30 23.20
C PRO A 347 -2.54 6.41 22.39
N GLY A 348 -2.75 7.67 22.79
CA GLY A 348 -2.15 8.85 22.16
C GLY A 348 -2.85 9.32 20.89
N SER A 349 -2.28 10.34 20.25
CA SER A 349 -2.80 10.95 19.02
C SER A 349 -2.47 10.12 17.77
N PHE A 350 -3.14 10.43 16.66
CA PHE A 350 -2.91 9.81 15.36
C PHE A 350 -2.99 10.85 14.24
N THR A 351 -2.41 10.54 13.09
CA THR A 351 -2.63 11.22 11.82
C THR A 351 -3.48 10.35 10.90
N GLY A 352 -4.19 10.96 9.96
CA GLY A 352 -5.02 10.24 9.00
C GLY A 352 -5.34 11.11 7.78
N GLN A 353 -5.61 10.46 6.65
CA GLN A 353 -5.91 11.09 5.38
C GLN A 353 -7.36 10.82 4.98
N LEU A 354 -8.06 11.84 4.50
CA LEU A 354 -9.36 11.73 3.84
C LEU A 354 -9.15 11.51 2.34
N THR A 355 -9.85 10.52 1.81
CA THR A 355 -9.94 10.22 0.38
C THR A 355 -11.21 10.85 -0.20
N GLY A 356 -11.03 11.80 -1.11
CA GLY A 356 -12.09 12.72 -1.53
C GLY A 356 -12.25 13.89 -0.54
N GLY A 357 -12.43 15.10 -1.07
CA GLY A 357 -12.43 16.32 -0.25
C GLY A 357 -13.60 16.38 0.72
N GLY A 358 -13.31 16.27 2.02
CA GLY A 358 -14.30 16.44 3.09
C GLY A 358 -14.79 17.88 3.13
N ARG A 359 -16.11 18.11 3.06
CA ARG A 359 -16.71 19.46 2.89
C ARG A 359 -16.87 20.27 4.19
N ILE A 360 -16.43 19.71 5.31
CA ILE A 360 -16.53 20.28 6.66
C ILE A 360 -15.17 20.16 7.37
N PRO A 361 -14.90 20.96 8.42
CA PRO A 361 -13.74 20.80 9.29
C PRO A 361 -13.68 19.42 9.94
N VAL A 362 -12.51 18.77 9.90
CA VAL A 362 -12.24 17.45 10.48
C VAL A 362 -10.90 17.45 11.20
N ALA A 363 -10.88 17.06 12.47
CA ALA A 363 -9.65 16.95 13.26
C ALA A 363 -9.50 15.59 13.98
N ALA A 364 -8.25 15.17 14.16
CA ALA A 364 -7.81 14.05 14.98
C ALA A 364 -7.48 14.53 16.39
N ILE A 365 -7.83 13.73 17.40
CA ILE A 365 -7.40 13.91 18.80
C ILE A 365 -6.92 12.59 19.41
N SER A 366 -6.25 12.68 20.57
CA SER A 366 -5.83 11.52 21.35
C SER A 366 -7.02 10.67 21.81
N ARG A 367 -6.77 9.38 22.06
CA ARG A 367 -7.76 8.49 22.69
C ARG A 367 -8.19 8.99 24.06
N GLU A 368 -7.24 9.50 24.81
CA GLU A 368 -7.40 9.98 26.18
C GLU A 368 -8.34 11.20 26.20
N ASP A 369 -8.16 12.16 25.29
CA ASP A 369 -9.04 13.32 25.17
C ASP A 369 -10.41 12.96 24.59
N GLY A 370 -10.46 12.04 23.64
CA GLY A 370 -11.71 11.50 23.11
C GLY A 370 -12.59 10.88 24.20
N GLN A 371 -12.00 10.08 25.09
CA GLN A 371 -12.73 9.50 26.21
C GLN A 371 -13.21 10.57 27.19
N VAL A 372 -12.40 11.59 27.50
CA VAL A 372 -12.82 12.71 28.37
C VAL A 372 -13.99 13.49 27.75
N LEU A 373 -13.95 13.76 26.43
CA LEU A 373 -15.06 14.42 25.74
C LEU A 373 -16.32 13.54 25.73
N LEU A 374 -16.18 12.22 25.53
CA LEU A 374 -17.29 11.27 25.57
C LEU A 374 -17.94 11.22 26.96
N ASP A 375 -17.14 11.20 28.02
CA ASP A 375 -17.62 11.23 29.41
C ASP A 375 -18.39 12.54 29.69
N LEU A 376 -17.89 13.68 29.20
CA LEU A 376 -18.58 14.97 29.33
C LEU A 376 -19.95 14.97 28.62
N ILE A 377 -20.03 14.48 27.38
CA ILE A 377 -21.30 14.33 26.62
C ILE A 377 -22.30 13.48 27.42
N ASN A 378 -21.84 12.40 28.05
CA ASN A 378 -22.67 11.52 28.88
C ASN A 378 -23.16 12.19 30.18
N THR A 379 -22.43 13.18 30.71
CA THR A 379 -22.84 13.94 31.91
C THR A 379 -23.75 15.14 31.61
N GLY A 380 -23.69 15.72 30.41
CA GLY A 380 -24.54 16.85 30.06
C GLY A 380 -24.18 17.57 28.75
N ALA A 381 -24.86 18.69 28.53
CA ALA A 381 -24.69 19.50 27.32
C ALA A 381 -23.25 20.03 27.21
N THR A 382 -22.56 19.51 26.19
CA THR A 382 -21.16 19.82 25.88
C THR A 382 -21.11 20.70 24.64
N THR A 383 -20.33 21.78 24.68
CA THR A 383 -20.19 22.75 23.57
C THR A 383 -18.72 22.92 23.25
N VAL A 384 -18.36 22.85 21.98
CA VAL A 384 -16.98 23.03 21.49
C VAL A 384 -16.91 24.09 20.39
N ARG A 385 -15.71 24.62 20.17
CA ARG A 385 -15.32 25.34 18.96
C ARG A 385 -14.14 24.63 18.30
N LEU A 386 -14.37 24.15 17.08
CA LEU A 386 -13.36 23.55 16.22
C LEU A 386 -12.97 24.58 15.16
N THR A 387 -11.69 24.96 15.12
CA THR A 387 -11.09 25.73 14.03
C THR A 387 -10.11 24.86 13.29
N VAL A 388 -10.23 24.81 11.98
CA VAL A 388 -9.29 24.15 11.05
C VAL A 388 -8.93 25.18 9.98
N GLU A 389 -7.65 25.48 9.84
CA GLU A 389 -7.09 26.33 8.80
C GLU A 389 -6.04 25.50 8.05
N THR A 390 -6.27 25.27 6.77
CA THR A 390 -5.54 24.30 5.96
C THR A 390 -5.16 24.91 4.62
N ARG A 391 -4.05 24.45 4.05
CA ARG A 391 -3.59 24.83 2.72
C ARG A 391 -3.19 23.58 1.94
N THR A 392 -3.40 23.61 0.64
CA THR A 392 -2.84 22.62 -0.28
C THR A 392 -1.69 23.27 -1.03
N ASP A 393 -0.47 22.80 -0.79
CA ASP A 393 0.71 23.23 -1.54
C ASP A 393 0.99 22.23 -2.67
N THR A 394 1.37 22.74 -3.84
CA THR A 394 1.75 21.91 -4.98
C THR A 394 3.26 21.78 -5.03
N HIS A 395 3.75 20.55 -5.06
CA HIS A 395 5.16 20.21 -5.22
C HIS A 395 5.30 19.24 -6.40
N ASP A 396 6.53 18.98 -6.83
CA ASP A 396 6.83 17.87 -7.74
C ASP A 396 7.45 16.72 -6.93
N SER A 397 7.02 15.49 -7.25
CA SER A 397 7.72 14.24 -6.93
C SER A 397 8.15 13.58 -8.25
N GLN A 398 8.83 12.44 -8.17
CA GLN A 398 9.41 11.74 -9.30
C GLN A 398 9.44 10.22 -9.10
N ASN A 399 9.22 9.46 -10.18
CA ASN A 399 9.59 8.05 -10.22
C ASN A 399 11.01 7.91 -10.79
N VAL A 400 11.79 6.96 -10.29
CA VAL A 400 13.04 6.54 -10.93
C VAL A 400 12.73 5.38 -11.86
N VAL A 401 12.98 5.54 -13.16
CA VAL A 401 12.71 4.52 -14.18
C VAL A 401 14.04 4.09 -14.79
N ALA A 402 14.44 2.84 -14.56
CA ALA A 402 15.62 2.21 -15.14
C ALA A 402 15.21 1.12 -16.12
N LYS A 403 15.52 1.32 -17.41
CA LYS A 403 15.21 0.38 -18.49
C LYS A 403 16.43 -0.45 -18.88
N PRO A 404 16.24 -1.73 -19.28
CA PRO A 404 17.33 -2.55 -19.81
C PRO A 404 17.75 -1.98 -21.18
N PRO A 405 19.06 -1.76 -21.44
CA PRO A 405 19.52 -1.08 -22.64
C PRO A 405 18.97 -1.64 -23.95
N GLY A 406 18.29 -0.77 -24.72
CA GLY A 406 17.70 -1.13 -26.02
C GLY A 406 16.56 -2.16 -25.97
N LYS A 407 15.98 -2.45 -24.80
CA LYS A 407 14.91 -3.45 -24.63
C LYS A 407 13.63 -2.85 -24.04
N GLN A 408 12.49 -3.37 -24.46
CA GLN A 408 11.18 -3.03 -23.91
C GLN A 408 10.95 -3.76 -22.57
N CYS A 409 10.21 -3.14 -21.66
CA CYS A 409 9.79 -3.78 -20.41
C CYS A 409 8.82 -4.94 -20.70
N ARG A 410 9.11 -6.14 -20.19
CA ARG A 410 8.15 -7.26 -20.09
C ARG A 410 7.78 -7.58 -18.65
N VAL A 411 8.65 -7.25 -17.71
CA VAL A 411 8.37 -7.30 -16.26
C VAL A 411 8.80 -5.98 -15.64
N VAL A 412 8.01 -5.45 -14.72
CA VAL A 412 8.41 -4.34 -13.83
C VAL A 412 8.76 -4.92 -12.46
N VAL A 413 9.93 -4.56 -11.93
CA VAL A 413 10.32 -4.79 -10.54
C VAL A 413 10.39 -3.43 -9.86
N GLY A 414 9.81 -3.31 -8.67
CA GLY A 414 9.73 -2.00 -8.04
C GLY A 414 9.12 -1.99 -6.66
N GLY A 415 8.92 -0.78 -6.17
CA GLY A 415 8.36 -0.43 -4.87
C GLY A 415 8.59 1.05 -4.64
N HIS A 416 7.89 1.65 -3.69
CA HIS A 416 8.11 3.05 -3.38
C HIS A 416 9.43 3.28 -2.65
N TYR A 417 9.92 4.53 -2.74
CA TYR A 417 11.14 4.96 -2.07
C TYR A 417 10.94 6.16 -1.15
N ASP A 418 9.75 6.76 -1.10
CA ASP A 418 9.41 7.72 -0.06
C ASP A 418 9.22 7.04 1.32
N SER A 419 8.81 7.82 2.31
CA SER A 419 8.46 7.35 3.66
C SER A 419 7.53 8.36 4.32
N VAL A 420 6.75 7.95 5.33
CA VAL A 420 6.02 8.90 6.17
C VAL A 420 6.97 9.95 6.77
N PRO A 421 6.49 11.18 7.05
CA PRO A 421 7.25 12.19 7.79
C PRO A 421 7.64 11.75 9.23
N ALA A 422 7.00 10.72 9.77
CA ALA A 422 7.17 10.28 11.15
C ALA A 422 8.46 9.48 11.41
N GLY A 423 9.10 8.90 10.39
CA GLY A 423 10.22 7.98 10.59
C GLY A 423 11.15 7.84 9.38
N PRO A 424 12.35 7.26 9.58
CA PRO A 424 13.35 7.12 8.53
C PRO A 424 13.01 6.04 7.48
N GLY A 425 11.96 5.25 7.67
CA GLY A 425 11.44 4.36 6.64
C GLY A 425 12.42 3.27 6.22
N ALA A 426 13.03 2.57 7.19
CA ALA A 426 14.09 1.59 6.96
C ALA A 426 13.54 0.26 6.43
N ASN A 427 12.50 -0.26 7.06
CA ASN A 427 11.69 -1.32 6.49
C ASN A 427 10.75 -0.74 5.41
N ASP A 428 10.22 0.46 5.65
CA ASP A 428 9.11 1.07 4.91
C ASP A 428 9.48 2.40 4.20
N ASN A 429 9.95 2.40 2.96
CA ASN A 429 10.25 1.22 2.14
C ASN A 429 11.67 1.25 1.53
N ALA A 430 12.65 1.65 2.35
CA ALA A 430 14.04 1.48 1.97
C ALA A 430 14.40 -0.01 1.75
N SER A 431 13.73 -0.96 2.41
CA SER A 431 13.96 -2.40 2.22
C SER A 431 13.61 -2.91 0.82
N GLY A 432 12.45 -2.52 0.29
CA GLY A 432 11.99 -2.86 -1.07
C GLY A 432 12.78 -2.12 -2.15
N SER A 433 13.07 -0.84 -1.92
CA SER A 433 13.96 -0.04 -2.77
C SER A 433 15.36 -0.66 -2.87
N ALA A 434 15.98 -0.99 -1.74
CA ALA A 434 17.29 -1.63 -1.69
C ALA A 434 17.32 -3.01 -2.36
N THR A 435 16.27 -3.80 -2.17
CA THR A 435 16.13 -5.12 -2.82
C THR A 435 16.03 -4.96 -4.34
N SER A 436 15.28 -3.96 -4.81
CA SER A 436 15.16 -3.67 -6.25
C SER A 436 16.50 -3.23 -6.88
N ILE A 437 17.28 -2.40 -6.20
CA ILE A 437 18.62 -1.99 -6.66
C ILE A 437 19.57 -3.20 -6.75
N GLU A 438 19.64 -4.00 -5.69
CA GLU A 438 20.55 -5.15 -5.64
C GLU A 438 20.12 -6.28 -6.60
N MET A 439 18.82 -6.43 -6.87
CA MET A 439 18.32 -7.27 -7.97
C MET A 439 18.78 -6.76 -9.33
N ALA A 440 18.72 -5.44 -9.60
CA ALA A 440 19.18 -4.87 -10.86
C ALA A 440 20.66 -5.16 -11.11
N ARG A 441 21.53 -4.90 -10.12
CA ARG A 441 22.94 -5.28 -10.17
C ARG A 441 23.15 -6.77 -10.45
N ALA A 442 22.46 -7.64 -9.71
CA ALA A 442 22.60 -9.09 -9.85
C ALA A 442 22.16 -9.58 -11.25
N MET A 443 21.10 -9.01 -11.81
CA MET A 443 20.62 -9.33 -13.17
C MET A 443 21.51 -8.77 -14.28
N ALA A 444 22.16 -7.63 -14.06
CA ALA A 444 23.13 -7.05 -14.99
C ALA A 444 24.54 -7.67 -14.88
N ALA A 445 24.79 -8.50 -13.87
CA ALA A 445 26.13 -8.91 -13.47
C ALA A 445 26.91 -9.69 -14.53
N ASP A 446 26.27 -10.33 -15.51
CA ASP A 446 26.93 -11.01 -16.64
C ASP A 446 26.94 -10.18 -17.95
N GLY A 447 26.36 -8.98 -17.91
CA GLY A 447 26.24 -8.07 -19.06
C GLY A 447 25.03 -8.33 -19.95
N VAL A 448 24.17 -9.31 -19.60
CA VAL A 448 22.97 -9.67 -20.35
C VAL A 448 21.72 -9.15 -19.64
N TYR A 449 21.27 -7.97 -20.04
CA TYR A 449 20.06 -7.36 -19.47
C TYR A 449 18.79 -8.08 -19.96
N ASP A 450 18.08 -8.77 -19.08
CA ASP A 450 16.72 -9.24 -19.36
C ASP A 450 15.75 -8.07 -19.62
N PRO A 451 14.57 -8.31 -20.24
CA PRO A 451 13.55 -7.27 -20.46
C PRO A 451 12.78 -6.93 -19.16
N VAL A 452 13.52 -6.56 -18.12
CA VAL A 452 13.06 -6.20 -16.77
C VAL A 452 13.39 -4.74 -16.54
N CYS A 453 12.36 -3.95 -16.23
CA CYS A 453 12.51 -2.54 -15.88
C CYS A 453 12.40 -2.38 -14.36
N PHE A 454 13.36 -1.66 -13.78
CA PHE A 454 13.35 -1.33 -12.36
C PHE A 454 12.71 0.05 -12.20
N VAL A 455 11.59 0.12 -11.49
CA VAL A 455 10.81 1.34 -11.34
C VAL A 455 10.54 1.59 -9.87
N LEU A 456 11.16 2.62 -9.30
CA LEU A 456 10.99 3.00 -7.91
C LEU A 456 10.07 4.23 -7.85
N PHE A 457 8.98 4.12 -7.10
CA PHE A 457 7.88 5.09 -7.12
C PHE A 457 8.04 6.15 -6.03
N GLY A 458 7.74 7.40 -6.38
CA GLY A 458 7.66 8.48 -5.39
C GLY A 458 6.23 8.70 -4.91
N SER A 459 6.07 9.25 -3.71
CA SER A 459 4.77 9.65 -3.15
C SER A 459 3.71 8.52 -3.14
N GLU A 460 4.09 7.31 -2.76
CA GLU A 460 3.15 6.22 -2.47
C GLU A 460 2.31 6.56 -1.25
N GLU A 461 2.95 7.13 -0.22
CA GLU A 461 2.40 7.46 1.10
C GLU A 461 1.26 8.51 1.03
N LEU A 462 1.14 9.20 -0.10
CA LEU A 462 0.06 10.14 -0.41
C LEU A 462 -1.08 9.51 -1.24
N GLY A 463 -1.07 8.19 -1.42
CA GLY A 463 -2.08 7.42 -2.15
C GLY A 463 -1.63 6.98 -3.56
N LEU A 464 -0.53 6.23 -3.64
CA LEU A 464 -0.03 5.57 -4.87
C LEU A 464 0.28 6.55 -6.03
N LEU A 465 0.65 7.80 -5.75
CA LEU A 465 0.68 8.85 -6.76
C LEU A 465 1.70 8.57 -7.87
N GLY A 466 2.88 8.06 -7.50
CA GLY A 466 3.95 7.68 -8.42
C GLY A 466 3.60 6.52 -9.35
N SER A 467 3.19 5.37 -8.81
CA SER A 467 2.80 4.23 -9.65
C SER A 467 1.57 4.54 -10.51
N ALA A 468 0.60 5.28 -9.99
CA ALA A 468 -0.54 5.74 -10.77
C ALA A 468 -0.13 6.70 -11.89
N ALA A 469 0.88 7.57 -11.69
CA ALA A 469 1.45 8.40 -12.75
C ALA A 469 2.21 7.58 -13.79
N TYR A 470 2.99 6.58 -13.36
CA TYR A 470 3.71 5.68 -14.25
C TYR A 470 2.77 4.89 -15.15
N VAL A 471 1.78 4.19 -14.58
CA VAL A 471 0.85 3.36 -15.37
C VAL A 471 0.02 4.21 -16.33
N ARG A 472 -0.43 5.41 -15.93
CA ARG A 472 -1.11 6.36 -16.84
C ARG A 472 -0.25 6.85 -18.01
N SER A 473 1.08 6.76 -17.90
CA SER A 473 2.02 7.18 -18.94
C SER A 473 2.39 6.09 -19.96
N LEU A 474 2.04 4.83 -19.67
CA LEU A 474 2.35 3.70 -20.55
C LEU A 474 1.61 3.83 -21.88
N LEU A 475 2.32 3.60 -22.98
CA LEU A 475 1.70 3.44 -24.29
C LEU A 475 0.92 2.11 -24.33
N PRO A 476 -0.14 1.99 -25.16
CA PRO A 476 -0.91 0.74 -25.26
C PRO A 476 -0.05 -0.50 -25.55
N ASP A 477 0.96 -0.36 -26.41
CA ASP A 477 1.88 -1.44 -26.77
C ASP A 477 2.86 -1.80 -25.64
N ASP A 478 3.27 -0.82 -24.82
CA ASP A 478 4.08 -1.08 -23.62
C ASP A 478 3.26 -1.79 -22.55
N MET A 479 2.03 -1.32 -22.30
CA MET A 479 1.10 -1.93 -21.36
C MET A 479 0.74 -3.37 -21.77
N ALA A 480 0.55 -3.64 -23.06
CA ALA A 480 0.28 -4.98 -23.58
C ALA A 480 1.51 -5.92 -23.56
N ALA A 481 2.73 -5.37 -23.54
CA ALA A 481 3.96 -6.16 -23.44
C ALA A 481 4.30 -6.61 -22.00
N LEU A 482 3.73 -5.94 -20.98
CA LEU A 482 3.93 -6.27 -19.58
C LEU A 482 3.20 -7.56 -19.17
N LYS A 483 3.97 -8.58 -18.80
CA LYS A 483 3.47 -9.82 -18.19
C LYS A 483 3.06 -9.63 -16.73
N ALA A 484 3.87 -8.87 -16.00
CA ALA A 484 3.75 -8.75 -14.55
C ALA A 484 4.42 -7.47 -14.02
N MET A 485 3.94 -7.00 -12.88
CA MET A 485 4.68 -6.12 -11.97
C MET A 485 4.88 -6.81 -10.61
N LEU A 486 6.10 -6.78 -10.09
CA LEU A 486 6.46 -7.33 -8.78
C LEU A 486 6.78 -6.15 -7.87
N ASN A 487 5.90 -5.91 -6.91
CA ASN A 487 6.06 -4.87 -5.90
C ASN A 487 6.76 -5.43 -4.67
N PHE A 488 7.72 -4.69 -4.14
CA PHE A 488 8.55 -5.05 -3.00
C PHE A 488 8.35 -4.01 -1.91
N ASP A 489 7.74 -4.41 -0.80
CA ASP A 489 7.25 -3.47 0.20
C ASP A 489 7.24 -4.07 1.62
N MET A 490 7.93 -3.42 2.55
CA MET A 490 8.25 -3.90 3.90
C MET A 490 8.77 -5.35 3.90
N LEU A 491 10.01 -5.54 3.47
CA LEU A 491 10.62 -6.85 3.30
C LEU A 491 11.42 -7.34 4.50
N ALA A 492 11.84 -6.45 5.40
CA ALA A 492 12.95 -6.71 6.33
C ALA A 492 12.53 -7.08 7.76
N VAL A 493 11.25 -6.96 8.10
CA VAL A 493 10.68 -7.27 9.43
C VAL A 493 9.58 -8.32 9.28
N GLY A 494 9.30 -9.10 10.33
CA GLY A 494 8.29 -10.15 10.30
C GLY A 494 8.85 -11.55 10.03
N ASP A 495 7.95 -12.55 9.98
CA ASP A 495 8.29 -13.98 9.95
C ASP A 495 7.47 -14.83 8.96
N ALA A 496 6.68 -14.19 8.10
CA ALA A 496 5.85 -14.88 7.10
C ALA A 496 5.80 -14.10 5.79
N TRP A 497 5.68 -14.83 4.68
CA TRP A 497 5.49 -14.29 3.32
C TRP A 497 4.06 -14.55 2.82
N PRO A 498 3.06 -13.72 3.21
CA PRO A 498 1.72 -13.74 2.63
C PRO A 498 1.74 -13.13 1.22
N LEU A 499 1.84 -13.98 0.21
CA LEU A 499 1.83 -13.60 -1.20
C LEU A 499 0.41 -13.17 -1.59
N ALA A 500 0.30 -11.98 -2.19
CA ALA A 500 -0.97 -11.34 -2.52
C ALA A 500 -0.92 -10.63 -3.88
N GLY A 501 -2.09 -10.44 -4.50
CA GLY A 501 -2.25 -9.82 -5.83
C GLY A 501 -2.85 -10.77 -6.87
N SER A 502 -2.44 -10.60 -8.12
CA SER A 502 -2.97 -11.33 -9.28
C SER A 502 -2.60 -12.82 -9.24
N GLN A 503 -3.61 -13.69 -9.31
CA GLN A 503 -3.49 -15.15 -9.31
C GLN A 503 -2.38 -15.67 -10.25
N SER A 504 -2.26 -15.13 -11.46
CA SER A 504 -1.26 -15.54 -12.46
C SER A 504 0.18 -15.31 -12.00
N VAL A 505 0.44 -14.24 -11.24
CA VAL A 505 1.78 -13.89 -10.74
C VAL A 505 2.06 -14.59 -9.41
N VAL A 506 1.08 -14.57 -8.49
CA VAL A 506 1.17 -15.21 -7.17
C VAL A 506 1.38 -16.73 -7.29
N THR A 507 0.77 -17.40 -8.28
CA THR A 507 0.97 -18.84 -8.50
C THR A 507 2.43 -19.17 -8.85
N VAL A 508 3.07 -18.32 -9.65
CA VAL A 508 4.49 -18.50 -10.04
C VAL A 508 5.41 -18.23 -8.84
N ALA A 509 5.16 -17.16 -8.10
CA ALA A 509 5.92 -16.86 -6.88
C ALA A 509 5.79 -17.95 -5.80
N ALA A 510 4.59 -18.53 -5.63
CA ALA A 510 4.37 -19.64 -4.71
C ALA A 510 5.19 -20.90 -5.10
N GLN A 511 5.21 -21.25 -6.39
CA GLN A 511 6.00 -22.37 -6.92
C GLN A 511 7.51 -22.15 -6.72
N GLU A 512 8.00 -20.93 -6.94
CA GLU A 512 9.40 -20.60 -6.69
C GLU A 512 9.72 -20.53 -5.18
N ALA A 513 8.79 -20.12 -4.34
CA ALA A 513 8.93 -20.16 -2.88
C ALA A 513 9.04 -21.60 -2.37
N ASP A 514 8.19 -22.52 -2.86
CA ASP A 514 8.30 -23.96 -2.58
C ASP A 514 9.65 -24.53 -3.05
N ARG A 515 10.08 -24.20 -4.27
CA ARG A 515 11.38 -24.64 -4.83
C ARG A 515 12.57 -24.14 -4.01
N LEU A 516 12.48 -22.92 -3.46
CA LEU A 516 13.49 -22.32 -2.58
C LEU A 516 13.31 -22.71 -1.09
N SER A 517 12.30 -23.52 -0.74
CA SER A 517 11.93 -23.87 0.63
C SER A 517 11.66 -22.67 1.54
N ILE A 518 11.10 -21.59 0.98
CA ILE A 518 10.69 -20.38 1.69
C ILE A 518 9.25 -20.56 2.21
N PRO A 519 9.01 -20.56 3.53
CA PRO A 519 7.66 -20.66 4.07
C PRO A 519 6.81 -19.46 3.68
N HIS A 520 5.70 -19.73 2.99
CA HIS A 520 4.80 -18.70 2.49
C HIS A 520 3.34 -19.08 2.76
N SER A 521 2.45 -18.11 2.58
CA SER A 521 1.00 -18.33 2.50
C SER A 521 0.45 -17.51 1.32
N ILE A 522 -0.77 -17.82 0.90
CA ILE A 522 -1.45 -17.08 -0.16
C ILE A 522 -2.69 -16.40 0.43
N ASP A 523 -2.84 -15.10 0.20
CA ASP A 523 -4.00 -14.32 0.63
C ASP A 523 -4.43 -13.35 -0.47
N TYR A 524 -5.40 -13.76 -1.28
CA TYR A 524 -5.98 -12.93 -2.35
C TYR A 524 -6.93 -11.85 -1.84
N SER A 525 -7.36 -11.90 -0.57
CA SER A 525 -8.23 -10.87 0.02
C SER A 525 -7.41 -9.68 0.50
N ARG A 526 -6.20 -9.94 0.97
CA ARG A 526 -5.24 -8.93 1.37
C ARG A 526 -4.73 -8.17 0.15
N PHE A 527 -4.67 -6.84 0.28
CA PHE A 527 -4.15 -5.92 -0.75
C PHE A 527 -4.77 -6.10 -2.16
N ALA A 528 -6.00 -6.63 -2.25
CA ALA A 528 -6.65 -7.00 -3.51
C ALA A 528 -6.86 -5.81 -4.48
N THR A 529 -7.05 -4.61 -3.94
CA THR A 529 -7.39 -3.38 -4.69
C THR A 529 -6.59 -2.14 -4.26
N GLY A 530 -5.61 -2.29 -3.37
CA GLY A 530 -4.90 -1.16 -2.75
C GLY A 530 -3.82 -1.59 -1.75
N GLY A 531 -3.22 -0.60 -1.09
CA GLY A 531 -2.27 -0.79 0.01
C GLY A 531 -0.81 -1.00 -0.38
N SER A 532 -0.48 -0.87 -1.68
CA SER A 532 0.86 -0.53 -2.22
C SER A 532 0.77 -0.37 -3.75
N ASP A 533 1.89 -0.06 -4.41
CA ASP A 533 1.97 0.30 -5.84
C ASP A 533 1.48 -0.78 -6.83
N HIS A 534 1.48 -2.07 -6.46
CA HIS A 534 0.94 -3.15 -7.31
C HIS A 534 -0.52 -2.91 -7.68
N ALA A 535 -1.29 -2.23 -6.81
CA ALA A 535 -2.69 -1.92 -7.07
C ALA A 535 -2.88 -1.00 -8.27
N SER A 536 -1.95 -0.06 -8.53
CA SER A 536 -2.00 0.82 -9.72
C SER A 536 -1.94 0.03 -11.04
N PHE A 537 -1.24 -1.11 -11.04
CA PHE A 537 -1.13 -2.02 -12.18
C PHE A 537 -2.38 -2.90 -12.31
N ILE A 538 -2.82 -3.53 -11.22
CA ILE A 538 -4.04 -4.38 -11.20
C ILE A 538 -5.26 -3.58 -11.65
N ASN A 539 -5.39 -2.33 -11.21
CA ASN A 539 -6.50 -1.44 -11.56
C ASN A 539 -6.54 -1.04 -13.06
N GLN A 540 -5.49 -1.34 -13.83
CA GLN A 540 -5.47 -1.21 -15.30
C GLN A 540 -5.43 -2.56 -16.03
N GLY A 541 -5.64 -3.67 -15.31
CA GLY A 541 -5.64 -5.03 -15.87
C GLY A 541 -4.24 -5.63 -16.11
N ILE A 542 -3.18 -4.96 -15.68
CA ILE A 542 -1.82 -5.49 -15.73
C ILE A 542 -1.64 -6.43 -14.52
N PRO A 543 -1.26 -7.71 -14.71
CA PRO A 543 -1.04 -8.60 -13.59
C PRO A 543 0.06 -8.04 -12.67
N ALA A 544 -0.16 -8.05 -11.36
CA ALA A 544 0.85 -7.64 -10.39
C ALA A 544 0.71 -8.38 -9.06
N MET A 545 1.79 -8.41 -8.28
CA MET A 545 1.80 -8.94 -6.92
C MET A 545 2.60 -8.07 -5.96
N ILE A 546 2.39 -8.26 -4.67
CA ILE A 546 3.18 -7.67 -3.59
C ILE A 546 3.95 -8.75 -2.82
N PHE A 547 5.25 -8.51 -2.64
CA PHE A 547 6.10 -9.14 -1.65
C PHE A 547 6.10 -8.26 -0.40
N ASN A 548 5.58 -8.80 0.70
CA ASN A 548 5.51 -8.13 1.99
C ASN A 548 5.80 -9.14 3.09
N CYS A 549 6.70 -8.81 4.01
CA CYS A 549 6.90 -9.56 5.24
C CYS A 549 6.24 -8.80 6.39
N PHE A 550 5.24 -9.43 7.01
CA PHE A 550 4.33 -8.72 7.91
C PHE A 550 4.55 -9.04 9.39
N CYS A 551 3.96 -8.20 10.25
CA CYS A 551 4.13 -8.10 11.72
C CYS A 551 5.27 -7.15 12.16
N ASP A 552 5.33 -5.96 11.57
CA ASP A 552 6.17 -4.86 12.05
C ASP A 552 5.38 -3.96 13.03
N THR A 553 5.88 -3.77 14.26
CA THR A 553 5.29 -2.86 15.25
C THR A 553 5.78 -1.41 15.12
N ASN A 554 6.80 -1.17 14.30
CA ASN A 554 7.42 0.13 14.08
C ASN A 554 6.88 0.85 12.82
N TYR A 555 6.04 0.19 12.02
CA TYR A 555 5.37 0.72 10.84
C TYR A 555 4.82 2.15 11.06
N HIS A 556 5.05 3.03 10.08
CA HIS A 556 4.66 4.44 10.10
C HIS A 556 5.12 5.24 11.36
N SER A 557 6.24 4.86 11.99
CA SER A 557 6.73 5.51 13.22
C SER A 557 8.22 5.87 13.18
N ALA A 558 8.63 6.74 14.11
CA ALA A 558 10.04 7.05 14.37
C ALA A 558 10.88 5.84 14.84
N GLY A 559 10.25 4.68 15.07
CA GLY A 559 10.88 3.40 15.36
C GLY A 559 11.28 2.60 14.11
N ASP A 560 10.79 2.92 12.90
CA ASP A 560 11.18 2.17 11.69
C ASP A 560 12.61 2.55 11.27
N ARG A 561 13.57 1.79 11.79
CA ARG A 561 14.99 2.11 11.81
C ARG A 561 15.82 0.94 11.31
N PHE A 562 16.99 1.28 10.78
CA PHE A 562 17.99 0.35 10.27
C PHE A 562 18.33 -0.80 11.23
N GLU A 563 18.31 -0.55 12.54
CA GLU A 563 18.59 -1.54 13.59
C GLU A 563 17.60 -2.73 13.65
N PHE A 564 16.42 -2.62 13.03
CA PHE A 564 15.43 -3.70 12.94
C PHE A 564 15.43 -4.44 11.59
N VAL A 565 16.22 -3.99 10.62
CA VAL A 565 16.28 -4.54 9.25
C VAL A 565 17.02 -5.88 9.26
N ARG A 566 16.34 -6.96 8.88
CA ARG A 566 16.92 -8.31 8.90
C ARG A 566 17.50 -8.74 7.55
N GLU A 567 18.80 -9.04 7.54
CA GLU A 567 19.51 -9.54 6.34
C GLU A 567 18.90 -10.84 5.79
N ASP A 568 18.48 -11.77 6.67
CA ASP A 568 17.89 -13.06 6.25
C ASP A 568 16.58 -12.89 5.47
N ARG A 569 15.84 -11.81 5.74
CA ARG A 569 14.59 -11.49 5.07
C ARG A 569 14.84 -10.81 3.72
N LEU A 570 15.79 -9.90 3.64
CA LEU A 570 16.25 -9.32 2.37
C LEU A 570 16.78 -10.42 1.42
N ALA A 571 17.58 -11.37 1.93
CA ALA A 571 18.08 -12.51 1.16
C ALA A 571 16.94 -13.37 0.57
N GLN A 572 15.91 -13.67 1.38
CA GLN A 572 14.73 -14.41 0.94
C GLN A 572 13.94 -13.63 -0.12
N ALA A 573 13.68 -12.34 0.09
CA ALA A 573 12.94 -11.50 -0.84
C ALA A 573 13.64 -11.35 -2.19
N GLY A 574 14.93 -11.01 -2.19
CA GLY A 574 15.72 -10.87 -3.41
C GLY A 574 15.85 -12.19 -4.17
N GLY A 575 16.14 -13.29 -3.47
CA GLY A 575 16.23 -14.63 -4.09
C GLY A 575 14.92 -15.10 -4.71
N LEU A 576 13.80 -14.92 -4.00
CA LEU A 576 12.46 -15.26 -4.49
C LEU A 576 12.01 -14.33 -5.63
N GLY A 577 12.31 -13.04 -5.53
CA GLY A 577 12.06 -12.05 -6.57
C GLY A 577 12.75 -12.40 -7.88
N MET A 578 14.08 -12.61 -7.83
CA MET A 578 14.90 -13.04 -8.98
C MET A 578 14.33 -14.31 -9.64
N ALA A 579 14.00 -15.32 -8.82
CA ALA A 579 13.43 -16.57 -9.31
C ALA A 579 12.06 -16.39 -9.98
N THR A 580 11.19 -15.58 -9.38
CA THR A 580 9.85 -15.27 -9.90
C THR A 580 9.95 -14.51 -11.23
N VAL A 581 10.84 -13.52 -11.34
CA VAL A 581 11.10 -12.78 -12.60
C VAL A 581 11.51 -13.74 -13.71
N GLN A 582 12.47 -14.62 -13.47
CA GLN A 582 12.95 -15.57 -14.48
C GLN A 582 11.86 -16.57 -14.90
N ALA A 583 11.11 -17.12 -13.95
CA ALA A 583 9.99 -18.01 -14.22
C ALA A 583 8.86 -17.34 -15.02
N LEU A 584 8.59 -16.05 -14.78
CA LEU A 584 7.64 -15.27 -15.57
C LEU A 584 8.17 -14.97 -16.98
N LEU A 585 9.46 -14.67 -17.14
CA LEU A 585 10.06 -14.38 -18.45
C LEU A 585 10.09 -15.60 -19.38
N ALA A 586 10.28 -16.80 -18.83
CA ALA A 586 10.34 -18.06 -19.55
C ALA A 586 9.00 -18.58 -20.13
N GLN A 587 7.87 -18.02 -19.70
CA GLN A 587 6.52 -18.32 -20.21
C GLN A 587 6.22 -17.66 -21.57
#